data_AF-A0A965YEZ7-F1
#
_entry.id   AF-A0A965YEZ7-F1
#
_cell.length_a   1.000
_cell.length_b   1.000
_cell.length_c   1.000
_cell.angle_alpha   90.00
_cell.angle_beta   90.00
_cell.angle_gamma   90.00
#
_symmetry.space_group_name_H-M   'P 1'
#
loop_
_entity.id
_entity.type
_entity.pdbx_description
1 polymer ?
#
loop_
_entity_poly.entity_id
_entity_poly.type
_entity_poly.pdbx_seq_one_letter_code
_entity_poly.pdbx_strand_id
1 'polypeptide(L)'
;SEVVFASSVRDALAKLGPDSTKIVLDNVRPGTPLSTLSLTAHQEVVLAIGGERGFTDAERDRFADAGFLFASLGSRILRTETACSAGVAVLLGRMGLL
;
A
#
# COMPACT_ATOMS: atom_id res chain seq x y z
N SER A 1 6.17 -17.02 -12.17
CA SER A 1 6.69 -15.69 -12.55
C SER A 1 6.39 -14.75 -11.41
N GLU A 2 7.36 -14.00 -10.90
CA GLU A 2 7.24 -13.13 -9.72
C GLU A 2 6.44 -11.85 -9.98
N VAL A 3 6.19 -11.52 -11.26
CA VAL A 3 5.42 -10.35 -11.69
C VAL A 3 4.10 -10.78 -12.32
N VAL A 4 3.00 -10.17 -11.87
CA VAL A 4 1.65 -10.36 -12.41
C VAL A 4 1.11 -9.03 -12.91
N PHE A 5 0.68 -9.00 -14.18
CA PHE A 5 0.07 -7.82 -14.77
C PHE A 5 -1.45 -7.81 -14.54
N ALA A 6 -2.00 -6.61 -14.34
CA ALA A 6 -3.43 -6.37 -14.23
C ALA A 6 -3.83 -5.17 -15.10
N SER A 7 -5.01 -5.22 -15.70
CA SER A 7 -5.51 -4.16 -16.59
C SER A 7 -6.12 -2.97 -15.84
N SER A 8 -6.36 -3.12 -14.53
CA SER A 8 -6.93 -2.08 -13.67
C SER A 8 -6.68 -2.40 -12.19
N VAL A 9 -6.86 -1.42 -11.30
CA VAL A 9 -6.85 -1.65 -9.84
C VAL A 9 -7.85 -2.73 -9.45
N ARG A 10 -9.09 -2.70 -9.99
CA ARG A 10 -10.10 -3.74 -9.70
C ARG A 10 -9.58 -5.15 -10.06
N ASP A 11 -8.95 -5.29 -11.21
CA ASP A 11 -8.38 -6.58 -11.66
C ASP A 11 -7.18 -7.00 -10.79
N ALA A 12 -6.36 -6.06 -10.33
CA ALA A 12 -5.28 -6.34 -9.39
C ALA A 12 -5.83 -6.83 -8.02
N LEU A 13 -6.86 -6.15 -7.50
CA LEU A 13 -7.49 -6.48 -6.22
C LEU A 13 -8.12 -7.88 -6.22
N ALA A 14 -8.70 -8.31 -7.35
CA ALA A 14 -9.28 -9.64 -7.49
C ALA A 14 -8.26 -10.78 -7.45
N LYS A 15 -6.96 -10.47 -7.57
CA LYS A 15 -5.86 -11.44 -7.53
C LYS A 15 -5.21 -11.56 -6.15
N LEU A 16 -5.61 -10.73 -5.19
CA LEU A 16 -5.05 -10.75 -3.84
C LEU A 16 -5.63 -11.90 -3.01
N GLY A 17 -4.80 -12.48 -2.14
CA GLY A 17 -5.25 -13.44 -1.14
C GLY A 17 -6.20 -12.80 -0.10
N PRO A 18 -7.14 -13.58 0.46
CA PRO A 18 -8.13 -13.06 1.40
C PRO A 18 -7.52 -12.58 2.73
N ASP A 19 -6.44 -13.22 3.19
CA ASP A 19 -5.91 -13.07 4.56
C ASP A 19 -4.69 -12.14 4.66
N SER A 20 -4.60 -11.13 3.81
CA SER A 20 -3.51 -10.14 3.82
C SER A 20 -3.89 -8.83 4.52
N THR A 21 -2.92 -8.20 5.19
CA THR A 21 -3.03 -6.81 5.62
C THR A 21 -2.80 -5.92 4.40
N LYS A 22 -3.84 -5.23 3.97
CA LYS A 22 -3.82 -4.42 2.75
C LYS A 22 -3.61 -2.95 3.09
N ILE A 23 -2.57 -2.36 2.53
CA ILE A 23 -2.14 -0.99 2.84
C ILE A 23 -2.00 -0.22 1.54
N VAL A 24 -2.50 1.00 1.49
CA VAL A 24 -2.31 1.91 0.36
C VAL A 24 -1.57 3.16 0.84
N LEU A 25 -0.48 3.50 0.16
CA LEU A 25 0.18 4.78 0.35
C LEU A 25 -0.54 5.84 -0.47
N ASP A 26 -1.04 6.87 0.21
CA ASP A 26 -1.72 7.98 -0.43
C ASP A 26 -1.37 9.29 0.27
N ASN A 27 -1.16 10.34 -0.53
CA ASN A 27 -0.85 11.69 -0.06
C ASN A 27 -2.06 12.63 -0.11
N VAL A 28 -3.23 12.15 -0.54
CA VAL A 28 -4.47 12.93 -0.68
C VAL A 28 -5.45 12.58 0.44
N ARG A 29 -5.76 11.29 0.64
CA ARG A 29 -6.56 10.83 1.78
C ARG A 29 -5.73 10.81 3.05
N PRO A 30 -6.32 11.16 4.20
CA PRO A 30 -5.66 10.99 5.47
C PRO A 30 -5.38 9.50 5.73
N GLY A 31 -4.21 9.22 6.26
CA GLY A 31 -3.78 7.86 6.58
C GLY A 31 -2.86 7.83 7.80
N THR A 32 -2.90 6.73 8.53
CA THR A 32 -2.01 6.51 9.69
C THR A 32 -0.56 6.47 9.20
N PRO A 33 0.40 7.07 9.92
CA PRO A 33 1.81 6.91 9.57
C PRO A 33 2.17 5.42 9.44
N LEU A 34 2.82 5.03 8.35
CA LEU A 34 3.17 3.64 8.09
C LEU A 34 4.07 3.05 9.19
N SER A 35 4.84 3.91 9.86
CA SER A 35 5.68 3.57 11.01
C SER A 35 4.90 3.10 12.24
N THR A 36 3.62 3.45 12.38
CA THR A 36 2.80 3.16 13.56
C THR A 36 1.52 2.39 13.26
N LEU A 37 1.20 2.16 11.99
CA LEU A 37 0.00 1.43 11.54
C LEU A 37 -0.04 0.00 12.10
N SER A 38 -1.11 -0.44 12.74
CA SER A 38 -1.17 -1.79 13.35
C SER A 38 -0.95 -2.90 12.32
N LEU A 39 0.02 -3.78 12.59
CA LEU A 39 0.31 -4.97 11.78
C LEU A 39 0.12 -6.22 12.65
N THR A 40 -0.48 -7.26 12.10
CA THR A 40 -0.57 -8.57 12.74
C THR A 40 0.72 -9.34 12.46
N ALA A 41 1.33 -9.93 13.50
CA ALA A 41 2.50 -10.77 13.33
C ALA A 41 2.20 -11.96 12.41
N HIS A 42 3.17 -12.34 11.58
CA HIS A 42 3.11 -13.48 10.65
C HIS A 42 2.02 -13.40 9.57
N GLN A 43 1.38 -12.25 9.36
CA GLN A 43 0.42 -12.05 8.29
C GLN A 43 1.10 -11.47 7.03
N GLU A 44 0.67 -11.93 5.85
CA GLU A 44 1.09 -11.35 4.58
C GLU A 44 0.67 -9.87 4.49
N VAL A 45 1.54 -9.02 3.95
CA VAL A 45 1.26 -7.59 3.76
C VAL A 45 1.25 -7.25 2.27
N VAL A 46 0.19 -6.58 1.82
CA VAL A 46 0.08 -6.02 0.48
C VAL A 46 0.23 -4.51 0.57
N LEU A 47 1.19 -3.95 -0.16
CA LEU A 47 1.42 -2.50 -0.24
C LEU A 47 1.08 -1.99 -1.65
N ALA A 48 0.04 -1.15 -1.75
CA ALA A 48 -0.29 -0.42 -2.96
C ALA A 48 0.44 0.93 -3.01
N ILE A 49 1.14 1.18 -4.11
CA ILE A 49 1.90 2.41 -4.37
C ILE A 49 1.38 2.99 -5.68
N GLY A 50 0.98 4.26 -5.66
CA GLY A 50 0.51 4.96 -6.86
C GLY A 50 1.67 5.33 -7.78
N GLY A 51 1.37 5.51 -9.08
CA GLY A 51 2.33 6.07 -10.04
C GLY A 51 2.62 7.56 -9.80
N GLU A 52 3.22 8.25 -10.76
CA GLU A 52 3.70 9.63 -10.59
C GLU A 52 2.60 10.63 -10.21
N ARG A 53 1.36 10.38 -10.65
CA ARG A 53 0.18 11.20 -10.33
C ARG A 53 -0.61 10.68 -9.12
N GLY A 54 -0.15 9.61 -8.48
CA GLY A 54 -0.89 8.86 -7.49
C GLY A 54 -2.11 8.16 -8.08
N PHE A 55 -3.06 7.83 -7.20
CA PHE A 55 -4.33 7.22 -7.58
C PHE A 55 -5.37 8.27 -7.95
N THR A 56 -6.34 7.87 -8.75
CA THR A 56 -7.59 8.62 -8.95
C THR A 56 -8.53 8.42 -7.76
N ASP A 57 -9.53 9.29 -7.60
CA ASP A 57 -10.50 9.15 -6.51
C ASP A 57 -11.30 7.85 -6.59
N ALA A 58 -11.66 7.43 -7.80
CA ALA A 58 -12.33 6.15 -8.03
C ALA A 58 -11.44 4.94 -7.69
N GLU A 59 -10.12 5.05 -7.76
CA GLU A 59 -9.21 3.99 -7.31
C GLU A 59 -9.06 3.99 -5.79
N ARG A 60 -9.00 5.18 -5.16
CA ARG A 60 -9.03 5.31 -3.69
C ARG A 60 -10.30 4.70 -3.10
N ASP A 61 -11.46 4.94 -3.72
CA ASP A 61 -12.72 4.33 -3.29
C ASP A 61 -12.64 2.80 -3.39
N ARG A 62 -12.08 2.26 -4.48
CA ARG A 62 -11.88 0.80 -4.61
C ARG A 62 -10.95 0.22 -3.55
N PHE A 63 -9.89 0.93 -3.16
CA PHE A 63 -9.04 0.50 -2.07
C PHE A 63 -9.81 0.46 -0.74
N ALA A 64 -10.58 1.52 -0.44
CA ALA A 64 -11.42 1.57 0.76
C ALA A 64 -12.45 0.42 0.77
N ASP A 65 -13.16 0.20 -0.33
CA ASP A 65 -14.14 -0.87 -0.49
C ASP A 65 -13.51 -2.27 -0.35
N ALA A 66 -12.24 -2.42 -0.76
CA ALA A 66 -11.47 -3.66 -0.62
C ALA A 66 -10.79 -3.83 0.75
N GLY A 67 -11.04 -2.93 1.70
CA GLY A 67 -10.54 -2.98 3.06
C GLY A 67 -9.07 -2.55 3.22
N PHE A 68 -8.54 -1.74 2.30
CA PHE A 68 -7.20 -1.19 2.45
C PHE A 68 -7.15 -0.14 3.56
N LEU A 69 -6.09 -0.20 4.35
CA LEU A 69 -5.72 0.83 5.30
C LEU A 69 -4.93 1.92 4.58
N PHE A 70 -5.38 3.17 4.70
CA PHE A 70 -4.65 4.32 4.16
C PHE A 70 -3.48 4.66 5.08
N ALA A 71 -2.31 4.81 4.50
CA ALA A 71 -1.08 5.10 5.21
C ALA A 71 -0.26 6.22 4.58
N SER A 72 0.54 6.90 5.41
CA SER A 72 1.43 7.99 4.99
C SER A 72 2.90 7.70 5.31
N LEU A 73 3.81 8.26 4.50
CA LEU A 73 5.27 8.23 4.73
C LEU A 73 5.80 9.57 5.30
N GLY A 74 4.97 10.25 6.06
CA GLY A 74 5.24 11.59 6.60
C GLY A 74 4.66 12.72 5.74
N SER A 75 5.07 13.95 6.03
CA SER A 75 4.48 15.16 5.45
C SER A 75 4.99 15.53 4.05
N ARG A 76 6.09 14.92 3.60
CA ARG A 76 6.67 15.21 2.29
C ARG A 76 6.09 14.27 1.24
N ILE A 77 5.70 14.84 0.11
CA ILE A 77 5.35 14.06 -1.07
C ILE A 77 6.63 13.46 -1.65
N LEU A 78 6.67 12.14 -1.77
CA LEU A 78 7.79 11.39 -2.33
C LEU A 78 7.48 11.01 -3.79
N ARG A 79 8.53 10.87 -4.61
CA ARG A 79 8.40 10.26 -5.94
C ARG A 79 8.06 8.77 -5.81
N THR A 80 7.40 8.21 -6.82
CA THR A 80 6.97 6.80 -6.89
C THR A 80 8.06 5.83 -6.43
N GLU A 81 9.26 5.94 -7.01
CA GLU A 81 10.40 5.06 -6.74
C GLU A 81 10.90 5.21 -5.29
N THR A 82 10.85 6.42 -4.73
CA THR A 82 11.28 6.68 -3.35
C THR A 82 10.24 6.18 -2.36
N ALA A 83 8.95 6.39 -2.64
CA ALA A 83 7.85 5.88 -1.84
C ALA A 83 7.85 4.35 -1.79
N CYS A 84 8.16 3.71 -2.93
CA CYS A 84 8.30 2.26 -3.02
C CYS A 84 9.42 1.75 -2.09
N SER A 85 10.66 2.22 -2.29
CA SER A 85 11.80 1.78 -1.49
C SER A 85 11.63 2.08 0.01
N ALA A 86 11.16 3.28 0.36
CA ALA A 86 10.94 3.67 1.75
C ALA A 86 9.79 2.88 2.40
N GLY A 87 8.67 2.69 1.69
CA GLY A 87 7.51 1.95 2.19
C GLY A 87 7.85 0.49 2.48
N VAL A 88 8.55 -0.17 1.56
CA VAL A 88 9.02 -1.55 1.74
C VAL A 88 10.00 -1.63 2.91
N ALA A 89 10.99 -0.73 2.99
CA ALA A 89 11.96 -0.74 4.10
C ALA A 89 11.29 -0.56 5.48
N VAL A 90 10.33 0.37 5.60
CA VAL A 90 9.58 0.57 6.84
C VAL A 90 8.79 -0.69 7.21
N LEU A 91 8.09 -1.30 6.25
CA LEU A 91 7.33 -2.53 6.53
C LEU A 91 8.24 -3.68 6.95
N LEU A 92 9.33 -3.95 6.22
CA LEU A 92 10.26 -5.03 6.56
C LEU A 92 10.86 -4.84 7.96
N GLY A 93 11.25 -3.61 8.31
CA GLY A 93 11.77 -3.31 9.65
C GLY A 93 10.73 -3.54 10.75
N ARG A 94 9.47 -3.18 10.49
CA ARG A 94 8.36 -3.42 11.43
C ARG A 94 7.94 -4.88 11.53
N MET A 95 8.20 -5.66 10.49
CA MET A 95 7.94 -7.09 10.44
C MET A 95 9.12 -7.92 10.99
N GLY A 96 10.25 -7.28 11.33
CA GLY A 96 11.45 -7.98 11.79
C GLY A 96 12.18 -8.77 10.70
N LEU A 97 12.07 -8.31 9.44
CA LEU A 97 12.65 -8.94 8.25
C LEU A 97 13.84 -8.15 7.67
N LEU A 98 14.33 -7.14 8.39
CA LEU A 98 15.56 -6.39 8.10
C LEU A 98 16.61 -6.63 9.18
#